data_AF-A0A1I8HLH3-F1
#
_entry.id   AF-A0A1I8HLH3-F1
#
_cell.length_a   1.000
_cell.length_b   1.000
_cell.length_c   1.000
_cell.angle_alpha   90.00
_cell.angle_beta   90.00
_cell.angle_gamma   90.00
#
_symmetry.space_group_name_H-M   'P 1'
#
loop_
_entity.id
_entity.type
_entity.pdbx_description
1 polymer ?
#
loop_
_entity_poly.entity_id
_entity_poly.type
_entity_poly.pdbx_seq_one_letter_code
_entity_poly.pdbx_strand_id
1 'polypeptide(L)'
;VDYSVADEIWLQEYIWSAVGSFMQQGQDFYPFSMSPRITMAFWWMFTVVIYASYTGDLTAHLTVTVTDVPIKTLSDLVSQSYIKPYVESGSNLETLMLEAKSGIYKQIAERMVIINEVCTTTWKPDQACLGDYTPRLASAMRNCSLYYLAEEHFNTATIAFVYPDDAFYASLMDF
;
A
#
# COMPACT_ATOMS: atom_id res chain seq x y z
N VAL A 1 -63.24 -2.06 -32.41
CA VAL A 1 -61.90 -1.46 -32.63
C VAL A 1 -61.46 -1.07 -31.24
N ASP A 2 -60.92 -2.03 -30.48
CA ASP A 2 -60.87 -1.93 -29.00
C ASP A 2 -59.50 -2.32 -28.42
N TYR A 3 -58.46 -2.37 -29.25
CA TYR A 3 -57.10 -2.69 -28.81
C TYR A 3 -56.23 -1.45 -28.56
N SER A 4 -56.74 -0.23 -28.78
CA SER A 4 -55.96 1.00 -28.57
C SER A 4 -56.03 1.57 -27.14
N VAL A 5 -56.92 1.04 -26.27
CA VAL A 5 -57.16 1.59 -24.92
C VAL A 5 -56.50 0.73 -23.81
N ALA A 6 -55.99 -0.47 -24.11
CA ALA A 6 -55.38 -1.33 -23.09
C ALA A 6 -53.89 -1.02 -22.77
N ASP A 7 -53.29 -0.01 -23.41
CA ASP A 7 -51.84 0.32 -23.28
C ASP A 7 -51.57 1.58 -22.43
N GLU A 8 -52.60 2.17 -21.81
CA GLU A 8 -52.49 3.41 -21.03
C GLU A 8 -52.08 3.15 -19.57
N ILE A 9 -50.87 2.65 -19.39
CA ILE A 9 -50.20 2.69 -18.09
C ILE A 9 -49.74 4.15 -17.85
N TRP A 10 -50.00 4.68 -16.66
CA TRP A 10 -49.65 6.04 -16.30
C TRP A 10 -48.13 6.23 -16.29
N LEU A 11 -47.65 7.41 -16.69
CA LEU A 11 -46.20 7.72 -16.75
C LEU A 11 -45.50 7.47 -15.39
N GLN A 12 -46.20 7.73 -14.29
CA GLN A 12 -45.69 7.51 -12.94
C GLN A 12 -45.35 6.03 -12.68
N GLU A 13 -46.19 5.12 -13.14
CA GLU A 13 -45.98 3.68 -13.02
C GLU A 13 -44.80 3.20 -13.88
N TYR A 14 -44.61 3.78 -15.07
CA TYR A 14 -43.42 3.53 -15.88
C TYR A 14 -42.12 3.98 -15.22
N ILE A 15 -42.12 5.17 -14.61
CA ILE A 15 -40.95 5.68 -13.87
C ILE A 15 -40.68 4.80 -12.65
N TRP A 16 -41.72 4.44 -11.91
CA TRP A 16 -41.60 3.57 -10.74
C TRP A 16 -41.07 2.18 -11.11
N SER A 17 -41.58 1.59 -12.19
CA SER A 17 -41.12 0.31 -12.73
C SER A 17 -39.67 0.38 -13.24
N ALA A 18 -39.25 1.49 -13.86
CA ALA A 18 -37.87 1.70 -14.27
C ALA A 18 -36.92 1.75 -13.06
N VAL A 19 -37.32 2.42 -11.98
CA VAL A 19 -36.57 2.47 -10.71
C VAL A 19 -36.54 1.09 -10.03
N GLY A 20 -37.66 0.38 -9.96
CA GLY A 20 -37.74 -0.97 -9.39
C GLY A 20 -36.88 -1.98 -10.16
N SER A 21 -36.90 -1.90 -11.50
CA SER A 21 -36.03 -2.68 -12.38
C SER A 21 -34.56 -2.28 -12.23
N PHE A 22 -34.25 -1.01 -11.98
CA PHE A 22 -32.89 -0.56 -11.70
C PHE A 22 -32.41 -1.00 -10.32
N MET A 23 -33.28 -1.17 -9.33
CA MET A 23 -32.92 -1.65 -7.99
C MET A 23 -32.93 -3.19 -7.86
N GLN A 24 -33.08 -3.92 -8.96
CA GLN A 24 -33.23 -5.39 -9.00
C GLN A 24 -34.46 -5.92 -8.22
N GLN A 25 -35.44 -5.07 -7.93
CA GLN A 25 -36.69 -5.47 -7.27
C GLN A 25 -37.67 -6.12 -8.26
N GLY A 26 -37.50 -5.84 -9.56
CA GLY A 26 -38.36 -6.34 -10.64
C GLY A 26 -39.31 -5.26 -11.17
N GLN A 27 -40.25 -5.68 -12.02
CA GLN A 27 -41.32 -4.84 -12.56
C GLN A 27 -42.68 -5.45 -12.21
N ASP A 28 -43.65 -4.60 -11.88
CA ASP A 28 -44.98 -5.05 -11.46
C ASP A 28 -45.95 -5.29 -12.64
N PHE A 29 -45.59 -4.81 -13.84
CA PHE A 29 -46.43 -4.96 -15.04
C PHE A 29 -45.57 -5.22 -16.28
N TYR A 30 -46.18 -5.83 -17.30
CA TYR A 30 -45.54 -6.18 -18.57
C TYR A 30 -46.35 -5.65 -19.76
N PRO A 31 -45.74 -4.91 -20.70
CA PRO A 31 -46.46 -4.30 -21.81
C PRO A 31 -46.83 -5.33 -22.90
N PHE A 32 -48.06 -5.24 -23.41
CA PHE A 32 -48.56 -6.16 -24.42
C PHE A 32 -47.97 -5.92 -25.81
N SER A 33 -47.71 -4.66 -26.17
CA SER A 33 -47.16 -4.25 -27.47
C SER A 33 -45.69 -4.65 -27.65
N MET A 34 -45.26 -4.89 -28.90
CA MET A 34 -43.89 -5.32 -29.22
C MET A 34 -42.85 -4.20 -29.03
N SER A 35 -43.22 -2.96 -29.32
CA SER A 35 -42.33 -1.79 -29.21
C SER A 35 -41.77 -1.57 -27.79
N PRO A 36 -42.59 -1.48 -26.72
CA PRO A 36 -42.10 -1.28 -25.36
C PRO A 36 -41.29 -2.48 -24.80
N ARG A 37 -41.49 -3.70 -25.32
CA ARG A 37 -40.68 -4.87 -24.95
C ARG A 37 -39.23 -4.72 -25.39
N ILE A 38 -38.98 -4.14 -26.57
CA ILE A 38 -37.61 -3.89 -27.06
C ILE A 38 -36.93 -2.82 -26.19
N THR A 39 -37.65 -1.74 -25.85
CA THR A 39 -37.15 -0.69 -24.95
C THR A 39 -36.80 -1.25 -23.57
N MET A 40 -37.65 -2.12 -23.03
CA MET A 40 -37.42 -2.80 -21.75
C MET A 40 -36.20 -3.74 -21.79
N ALA A 41 -36.01 -4.48 -22.88
CA ALA A 41 -34.83 -5.33 -23.05
C ALA A 41 -33.54 -4.50 -23.11
N PHE A 42 -33.55 -3.35 -23.80
CA PHE A 42 -32.42 -2.42 -23.80
C PHE A 42 -32.17 -1.83 -22.40
N TRP A 43 -33.23 -1.46 -21.69
CA TRP A 43 -33.14 -0.99 -20.31
C TRP A 43 -32.51 -2.04 -19.39
N TRP A 44 -32.93 -3.30 -19.49
CA TRP A 44 -32.33 -4.40 -18.73
C TRP A 44 -30.85 -4.63 -19.06
N MET A 45 -30.46 -4.52 -20.33
CA MET A 45 -29.04 -4.58 -20.68
C MET A 45 -28.27 -3.43 -20.04
N PHE A 46 -28.83 -2.22 -20.07
CA PHE A 46 -28.22 -1.06 -19.44
C PHE A 46 -28.05 -1.23 -17.92
N THR A 47 -29.07 -1.71 -17.21
CA THR A 47 -28.98 -1.94 -15.75
C THR A 47 -27.91 -2.99 -15.42
N VAL A 48 -27.87 -4.11 -16.16
CA VAL A 48 -26.86 -5.16 -15.98
C VAL A 48 -25.44 -4.62 -16.18
N VAL A 49 -25.20 -3.79 -17.21
CA VAL A 49 -23.88 -3.19 -17.46
C VAL A 49 -23.46 -2.28 -16.31
N ILE A 50 -24.35 -1.40 -15.82
CA ILE A 50 -24.04 -0.51 -14.68
C ILE A 50 -23.73 -1.32 -13.42
N TYR A 51 -24.53 -2.33 -13.12
CA TYR A 51 -24.28 -3.19 -11.96
C TYR A 51 -22.97 -3.92 -12.08
N ALA A 52 -22.65 -4.48 -13.24
CA ALA A 52 -21.38 -5.16 -13.47
C ALA A 52 -20.19 -4.21 -13.27
N SER A 53 -20.26 -2.97 -13.76
CA SER A 53 -19.23 -1.96 -13.53
C SER A 53 -19.09 -1.59 -12.06
N TYR A 54 -20.19 -1.32 -11.37
CA TYR A 54 -20.17 -0.98 -9.94
C TYR A 54 -19.64 -2.14 -9.08
N THR A 55 -20.11 -3.37 -9.32
CA THR A 55 -19.62 -4.56 -8.64
C THR A 55 -18.15 -4.82 -8.96
N GLY A 56 -17.70 -4.53 -10.20
CA GLY A 56 -16.30 -4.59 -10.60
C GLY A 56 -15.42 -3.62 -9.82
N ASP A 57 -15.78 -2.34 -9.78
CA ASP A 57 -15.02 -1.31 -9.06
C ASP A 57 -15.02 -1.56 -7.54
N LEU A 58 -16.17 -1.96 -6.98
CA LEU A 58 -16.27 -2.32 -5.57
C LEU A 58 -15.40 -3.54 -5.24
N THR A 59 -15.41 -4.58 -6.08
CA THR A 59 -14.58 -5.78 -5.90
C THR A 59 -13.10 -5.42 -6.01
N ALA A 60 -12.71 -4.58 -6.97
CA ALA A 60 -11.34 -4.12 -7.11
C ALA A 60 -10.86 -3.40 -5.83
N HIS A 61 -11.69 -2.54 -5.24
CA HIS A 61 -11.32 -1.85 -4.01
C HIS A 61 -11.27 -2.78 -2.79
N LEU A 62 -12.19 -3.75 -2.67
CA LEU A 62 -12.23 -4.68 -1.53
C LEU A 62 -11.18 -5.78 -1.60
N THR A 63 -10.74 -6.17 -2.80
CA THR A 63 -9.74 -7.23 -2.99
C THR A 63 -8.31 -6.69 -2.97
N VAL A 64 -8.11 -5.42 -3.32
CA VAL A 64 -6.79 -4.79 -3.22
C VAL A 64 -6.57 -4.33 -1.79
N THR A 65 -5.79 -5.10 -1.03
CA THR A 65 -5.19 -4.61 0.21
C THR A 65 -3.97 -3.78 -0.16
N VAL A 66 -4.10 -2.45 -0.23
CA VAL A 66 -2.93 -1.57 -0.35
C VAL A 66 -2.24 -1.54 1.02
N THR A 67 -1.09 -2.17 1.12
CA THR A 67 -0.22 -2.02 2.28
C THR A 67 0.48 -0.67 2.14
N ASP A 68 -0.12 0.40 2.69
CA ASP A 68 0.54 1.70 2.72
C ASP A 68 1.71 1.63 3.71
N VAL A 69 2.91 1.62 3.16
CA VAL A 69 4.15 1.61 3.92
C VAL A 69 4.43 3.06 4.38
N PRO A 70 4.46 3.35 5.68
CA PRO A 70 4.54 4.72 6.17
C PRO A 70 5.91 5.37 5.92
N ILE A 71 6.97 4.57 5.72
CA ILE A 71 8.34 5.05 5.49
C ILE A 71 8.87 4.47 4.18
N LYS A 72 9.09 5.33 3.19
CA LYS A 72 9.81 4.95 1.95
C LYS A 72 11.21 5.54 1.93
N THR A 73 11.35 6.77 2.44
CA THR A 73 12.61 7.53 2.45
C THR A 73 13.04 7.96 3.84
N LEU A 74 14.30 8.35 3.99
CA LEU A 74 14.83 8.97 5.22
C LEU A 74 14.15 10.31 5.50
N SER A 75 13.76 11.06 4.48
CA SER A 75 12.96 12.28 4.64
C SER A 75 11.60 12.00 5.26
N ASP A 76 10.94 10.90 4.89
CA ASP A 76 9.65 10.50 5.47
C ASP A 76 9.82 10.11 6.93
N LEU A 77 10.93 9.45 7.27
CA LEU A 77 11.25 9.09 8.65
C LEU A 77 11.43 10.33 9.56
N VAL A 78 12.00 11.41 9.02
CA VAL A 78 12.22 12.65 9.78
C VAL A 78 10.97 13.53 9.84
N SER A 79 10.16 13.52 8.77
CA SER A 79 8.94 14.34 8.69
C SER A 79 7.89 13.91 9.71
N GLN A 80 7.83 12.63 10.03
CA GLN A 80 6.98 12.10 11.09
C GLN A 80 7.66 12.10 12.47
N SER A 81 6.87 12.21 13.54
CA SER A 81 7.34 12.15 14.92
C SER A 81 6.92 10.88 15.67
N TYR A 82 6.08 10.04 15.06
CA TYR A 82 5.53 8.84 15.70
C TYR A 82 6.54 7.69 15.76
N ILE A 83 7.32 7.50 14.69
CA ILE A 83 8.29 6.41 14.57
C ILE A 83 9.68 6.94 14.94
N LYS A 84 10.33 6.32 15.92
CA LYS A 84 11.67 6.71 16.37
C LYS A 84 12.74 5.93 15.61
N PRO A 85 13.85 6.57 15.20
CA PRO A 85 14.97 5.87 14.62
C PRO A 85 15.79 5.17 15.72
N TYR A 86 16.12 3.90 15.49
CA TYR A 86 16.95 3.09 16.38
C TYR A 86 18.24 2.72 15.65
N VAL A 87 19.36 2.88 16.35
CA VAL A 87 20.70 2.60 15.83
C VAL A 87 21.44 1.72 16.82
N GLU A 88 22.13 0.71 16.31
CA GLU A 88 22.93 -0.19 17.12
C GLU A 88 24.22 0.50 17.60
N SER A 89 24.51 0.35 18.88
CA SER A 89 25.68 0.92 19.56
C SER A 89 26.98 0.33 19.01
N GLY A 90 27.98 1.19 18.79
CA GLY A 90 29.26 0.82 18.20
C GLY A 90 29.22 0.62 16.67
N SER A 91 28.11 0.95 16.01
CA SER A 91 28.00 0.86 14.56
C SER A 91 28.64 2.07 13.86
N ASN A 92 29.08 1.89 12.61
CA ASN A 92 29.51 3.00 11.76
C ASN A 92 28.40 4.05 11.63
N LEU A 93 27.15 3.59 11.58
CA LEU A 93 25.97 4.44 11.45
C LEU A 93 25.82 5.40 12.65
N GLU A 94 26.05 4.92 13.88
CA GLU A 94 26.02 5.77 15.08
C GLU A 94 27.00 6.94 14.93
N THR A 95 28.26 6.63 14.56
CA THR A 95 29.31 7.64 14.40
C THR A 95 28.98 8.61 13.26
N LEU A 96 28.50 8.09 12.12
CA LEU A 96 28.10 8.91 10.97
C LEU A 96 26.99 9.91 11.33
N MET A 97 25.98 9.46 12.08
CA MET A 97 24.85 10.31 12.48
C MET A 97 25.29 11.37 13.49
N LEU A 98 26.12 11.00 14.48
CA LEU A 98 26.63 11.94 15.49
C LEU A 98 27.60 12.97 14.90
N GLU A 99 28.39 12.60 13.91
CA GLU A 99 29.36 13.51 13.27
C GLU A 99 28.69 14.45 12.23
N ALA A 100 27.46 14.16 11.80
CA ALA A 100 26.75 14.94 10.81
C ALA A 100 26.48 16.39 11.27
N LYS A 101 27.08 17.37 10.58
CA LYS A 101 26.95 18.80 10.93
C LYS A 101 25.63 19.45 10.49
N SER A 102 25.00 18.92 9.43
CA SER A 102 23.76 19.47 8.85
C SER A 102 23.05 18.43 7.98
N GLY A 103 21.76 18.64 7.71
CA GLY A 103 20.96 17.80 6.81
C GLY A 103 20.05 16.80 7.55
N ILE A 104 19.63 15.76 6.83
CA ILE A 104 18.71 14.73 7.32
C ILE A 104 19.37 13.88 8.40
N TYR A 105 20.66 13.53 8.25
CA TYR A 105 21.40 12.74 9.22
C TYR A 105 21.47 13.38 10.61
N LYS A 106 21.65 14.71 10.68
CA LYS A 106 21.61 15.44 11.95
C LYS A 106 20.23 15.39 12.61
N GLN A 107 19.16 15.56 11.82
CA GLN A 107 17.79 15.50 12.33
C GLN A 107 17.43 14.10 12.84
N ILE A 108 17.94 13.05 12.19
CA ILE A 108 17.85 11.68 12.67
C ILE A 108 18.65 11.53 13.96
N ALA A 109 19.89 12.02 14.00
CA ALA A 109 20.76 11.93 15.18
C ALA A 109 20.16 12.58 16.43
N GLU A 110 19.44 13.70 16.27
CA GLU A 110 18.75 14.38 17.37
C GLU A 110 17.58 13.56 17.95
N ARG A 111 17.01 12.63 17.16
CA ARG A 111 15.86 11.80 17.57
C ARG A 111 16.20 10.34 17.79
N MET A 112 17.40 9.89 17.40
CA MET A 112 17.75 8.49 17.40
C MET A 112 17.96 7.96 18.82
N VAL A 113 17.61 6.70 19.01
CA VAL A 113 17.86 5.96 20.24
C VAL A 113 18.95 4.93 19.96
N ILE A 114 20.04 5.04 20.71
CA ILE A 114 21.14 4.08 20.66
C ILE A 114 20.73 2.86 21.50
N ILE A 115 20.80 1.68 20.90
CA ILE A 115 20.50 0.41 21.56
C ILE A 115 21.73 -0.50 21.56
N ASN A 116 21.93 -1.21 22.67
CA ASN A 116 22.99 -2.22 22.79
C ASN A 116 22.54 -3.61 22.32
N GLU A 117 21.25 -3.78 22.01
CA GLU A 117 20.67 -5.03 21.53
C GLU A 117 20.46 -4.98 20.01
N VAL A 118 20.57 -6.14 19.37
CA VAL A 118 20.23 -6.27 17.94
C VAL A 118 18.74 -6.07 17.77
N CYS A 119 18.35 -5.28 16.77
CA CYS A 119 16.96 -4.89 16.51
C CYS A 119 16.03 -6.05 16.01
N THR A 120 16.23 -7.29 16.44
CA THR A 120 15.72 -8.51 15.78
C THR A 120 14.74 -9.36 16.59
N THR A 121 14.41 -9.01 17.84
CA THR A 121 13.69 -9.96 18.72
C THR A 121 12.25 -9.59 19.05
N THR A 122 11.87 -8.32 19.02
CA THR A 122 10.50 -7.89 19.31
C THR A 122 10.03 -6.87 18.29
N TRP A 123 8.94 -7.20 17.59
CA TRP A 123 8.26 -6.24 16.74
C TRP A 123 7.63 -5.15 17.62
N LYS A 124 7.88 -3.89 17.26
CA LYS A 124 7.18 -2.75 17.85
C LYS A 124 6.81 -1.78 16.73
N PRO A 125 5.58 -1.22 16.74
CA PRO A 125 5.10 -0.37 15.65
C PRO A 125 5.72 1.04 15.65
N ASP A 126 6.36 1.46 16.74
CA ASP A 126 6.89 2.80 16.97
C ASP A 126 8.41 2.92 16.74
N GLN A 127 9.06 1.86 16.25
CA GLN A 127 10.51 1.83 16.02
C GLN A 127 10.88 1.56 14.56
N ALA A 128 11.81 2.35 14.03
CA ALA A 128 12.48 2.11 12.75
C ALA A 128 13.95 1.80 13.01
N CYS A 129 14.37 0.57 12.73
CA CYS A 129 15.76 0.17 12.93
C CYS A 129 16.59 0.44 11.70
N LEU A 130 17.61 1.28 11.85
CA LEU A 130 18.56 1.61 10.80
C LEU A 130 19.80 0.70 10.92
N GLY A 131 20.30 0.23 9.79
CA GLY A 131 21.49 -0.64 9.73
C GLY A 131 21.70 -1.19 8.33
N ASP A 132 22.61 -2.16 8.21
CA ASP A 132 23.00 -2.70 6.91
C ASP A 132 21.87 -3.46 6.21
N TYR A 133 21.82 -3.32 4.88
CA TYR A 133 20.77 -3.92 4.06
C TYR A 133 20.72 -5.45 4.20
N THR A 134 21.86 -6.12 4.07
CA THR A 134 21.93 -7.60 4.06
C THR A 134 21.32 -8.27 5.29
N PRO A 135 21.70 -7.92 6.54
CA PRO A 135 21.06 -8.51 7.72
C PRO A 135 19.58 -8.11 7.85
N ARG A 136 19.20 -6.88 7.47
CA ARG A 136 17.79 -6.43 7.52
C ARG A 136 16.91 -7.18 6.53
N LEU A 137 17.43 -7.40 5.33
CA LEU A 137 16.78 -8.20 4.30
C LEU A 137 16.59 -9.64 4.78
N ALA A 138 17.62 -10.25 5.38
CA ALA A 138 17.52 -11.60 5.92
C ALA A 138 16.45 -11.71 7.03
N SER A 139 16.36 -10.71 7.92
CA SER A 139 15.31 -10.65 8.94
C SER A 139 13.91 -10.45 8.34
N ALA A 140 13.78 -9.56 7.36
CA ALA A 140 12.51 -9.32 6.66
C ALA A 140 12.04 -10.55 5.88
N MET A 141 12.94 -11.26 5.20
CA MET A 141 12.64 -12.51 4.48
C MET A 141 12.24 -13.66 5.41
N ARG A 142 12.75 -13.69 6.64
CA ARG A 142 12.33 -14.69 7.65
C ARG A 142 10.96 -14.35 8.23
N ASN A 143 10.66 -13.07 8.41
CA ASN A 143 9.47 -12.57 9.09
C ASN A 143 8.68 -11.59 8.19
N CYS A 144 8.20 -12.07 7.04
CA CYS A 144 7.54 -11.26 6.01
C CYS A 144 6.26 -10.55 6.46
N SER A 145 5.62 -11.01 7.55
CA SER A 145 4.40 -10.41 8.09
C SER A 145 4.65 -9.33 9.14
N LEU A 146 5.86 -9.26 9.70
CA LEU A 146 6.19 -8.36 10.82
C LEU A 146 7.05 -7.18 10.38
N TYR A 147 7.96 -7.39 9.42
CA TYR A 147 8.89 -6.38 8.97
C TYR A 147 8.66 -6.07 7.50
N TYR A 148 8.66 -4.78 7.20
CA TYR A 148 8.88 -4.29 5.85
C TYR A 148 10.24 -3.59 5.80
N LEU A 149 10.85 -3.58 4.62
CA LEU A 149 12.11 -2.90 4.39
C LEU A 149 11.83 -1.66 3.53
N ALA A 150 12.37 -0.51 3.92
CA ALA A 150 12.29 0.69 3.10
C ALA A 150 13.14 0.51 1.82
N GLU A 151 12.69 1.10 0.70
CA GLU A 151 13.36 0.95 -0.60
C GLU A 151 14.64 1.79 -0.71
N GLU A 152 14.72 2.91 0.03
CA GLU A 152 15.89 3.79 -0.01
C GLU A 152 17.09 3.17 0.70
N HIS A 153 18.20 3.07 -0.04
CA HIS A 153 19.51 2.73 0.51
C HIS A 153 20.33 4.01 0.61
N PHE A 154 20.97 4.22 1.75
CA PHE A 154 21.80 5.39 2.00
C PHE A 154 23.15 4.96 2.55
N ASN A 155 24.18 5.79 2.37
CA ASN A 155 25.55 5.49 2.78
C ASN A 155 26.04 4.12 2.26
N THR A 156 26.19 3.99 0.93
CA THR A 156 26.66 2.74 0.30
C THR A 156 28.12 2.48 0.67
N ALA A 157 28.33 1.81 1.80
CA ALA A 157 29.60 1.31 2.26
C ALA A 157 29.78 -0.15 1.85
N THR A 158 31.02 -0.54 1.59
CA THR A 158 31.40 -1.92 1.27
C THR A 158 31.99 -2.59 2.50
N ILE A 159 31.78 -3.90 2.61
CA ILE A 159 32.46 -4.72 3.62
C ILE A 159 33.84 -5.06 3.07
N ALA A 160 34.88 -4.85 3.88
CA ALA A 160 36.25 -5.17 3.54
C ALA A 160 36.93 -5.90 4.70
N PHE A 161 37.98 -6.67 4.39
CA PHE A 161 38.83 -7.27 5.41
C PHE A 161 39.78 -6.22 5.97
N VAL A 162 39.78 -6.06 7.29
CA VAL A 162 40.72 -5.17 7.99
C VAL A 162 41.89 -6.00 8.50
N TYR A 163 43.10 -5.55 8.19
CA TYR A 163 44.35 -6.13 8.67
C TYR A 163 45.22 -5.01 9.27
N PRO A 164 46.13 -5.34 10.21
CA PRO A 164 47.03 -4.35 10.77
C PRO A 164 47.99 -3.82 9.70
N ASP A 165 48.41 -2.56 9.83
CA ASP A 165 49.21 -1.84 8.82
C ASP A 165 50.54 -2.54 8.48
N ASP A 166 51.06 -3.39 9.37
CA ASP A 166 52.31 -4.14 9.23
C ASP A 166 52.15 -5.60 8.79
N ALA A 167 50.95 -6.01 8.36
CA ALA A 167 50.68 -7.38 7.93
C ALA A 167 51.48 -7.78 6.67
N PHE A 168 52.29 -8.84 6.77
CA PHE A 168 53.08 -9.36 5.64
C PHE A 168 52.21 -9.81 4.44
N TYR A 169 50.95 -10.18 4.71
CA TYR A 169 49.98 -10.65 3.71
C TYR A 169 49.12 -9.53 3.13
N ALA A 170 49.31 -8.27 3.53
CA ALA A 170 48.54 -7.13 3.03
C ALA A 170 48.57 -7.07 1.49
N SER A 171 49.76 -7.19 0.90
CA SER A 171 49.95 -7.16 -0.56
C SER A 171 49.29 -8.31 -1.33
N LEU A 172 48.91 -9.40 -0.65
CA LEU A 172 48.21 -10.54 -1.26
C LEU A 172 46.69 -10.40 -1.21
N MET A 173 46.15 -9.53 -0.35
CA MET A 173 44.72 -9.35 -0.11
C MET A 173 44.13 -8.11 -0.80
N ASP A 174 44.99 -7.30 -1.44
CA ASP A 174 44.62 -6.10 -2.20
C ASP A 174 44.21 -6.53 -3.63
N PHE A 175 42.96 -6.98 -3.77
CA PHE A 175 42.37 -7.44 -5.05
C PHE A 175 41.64 -6.31 -5.80
#